data_AF-A0A660TCF2-F1
#
_entry.id   AF-A0A660TCF2-F1
#
_cell.length_a   1.000
_cell.length_b   1.000
_cell.length_c   1.000
_cell.angle_alpha   90.00
_cell.angle_beta   90.00
_cell.angle_gamma   90.00
#
_symmetry.space_group_name_H-M   'P 1'
#
loop_
_entity.id
_entity.type
_entity.pdbx_description
1 polymer ?
#
loop_
_entity_poly.entity_id
_entity_poly.type
_entity_poly.pdbx_seq_one_letter_code
_entity_poly.pdbx_strand_id
1 'polypeptide(L)'
;MHLHPEDYLFNGWEDMYDGVICNPPYASFRRFKKKDYALEEIQSHMGINLSGLSNTYVLFILKSLYQLGKNGRAAYIVPAEFLNADYGKEVKEYIVKSRMLKYIIKFKDNTGIFKNALTTTCILLFSMENNSEPVELIKLDNPEKLGELTVGAAAPVNGRDVNGRDVNGREGKSILNPESHNRTIKKVITADKLIPDEKCRVYFYTKSGTRYKNLAPFSRYARAVRGIATGSNSYFLFNKTKQAKYGIPDRFFMPCISKSYMADIPFFTEEQYAKLLDSGKNVLLFNGQKNNEEHVKKYIKTGEDGEINRKYLLTSFHCIYLKGYAADRSDIFLRIF
;
A
#
# COMPACT_ATOMS: atom_id res chain seq x y z
N MET A 1 -11.51 32.33 -14.58
CA MET A 1 -10.68 31.36 -13.84
C MET A 1 -9.65 32.15 -13.05
N HIS A 2 -9.72 32.14 -11.72
CA HIS A 2 -8.74 32.78 -10.86
C HIS A 2 -7.69 31.74 -10.48
N LEU A 3 -6.41 32.04 -10.70
CA LEU A 3 -5.29 31.17 -10.36
C LEU A 3 -4.49 31.84 -9.25
N HIS A 4 -4.33 31.12 -8.14
CA HIS A 4 -3.56 31.58 -6.98
C HIS A 4 -2.27 30.76 -6.91
N PRO A 5 -1.08 31.37 -7.12
CA PRO A 5 0.20 30.67 -7.13
C PRO A 5 0.72 30.42 -5.71
N GLU A 6 -0.10 29.78 -4.88
CA GLU A 6 0.16 29.55 -3.46
C GLU A 6 0.23 28.05 -3.15
N ASP A 7 0.86 27.72 -2.02
CA ASP A 7 0.86 26.34 -1.53
C ASP A 7 -0.47 26.07 -0.82
N TYR A 8 -1.35 25.34 -1.50
CA TYR A 8 -2.70 25.03 -1.01
C TYR A 8 -2.69 24.42 0.39
N LEU A 9 -1.66 23.66 0.79
CA LEU A 9 -1.65 23.04 2.11
C LEU A 9 -1.48 24.05 3.25
N PHE A 10 -0.90 25.22 2.98
CA PHE A 10 -0.50 26.19 4.01
C PHE A 10 -1.26 27.52 3.94
N ASN A 11 -2.12 27.72 2.94
CA ASN A 11 -2.81 29.00 2.71
C ASN A 11 -4.32 28.82 2.59
N GLY A 12 -5.08 29.88 2.87
CA GLY A 12 -6.52 29.93 2.63
C GLY A 12 -7.38 29.00 3.49
N TRP A 13 -6.93 28.58 4.69
CA TRP A 13 -7.68 27.63 5.53
C TRP A 13 -9.12 28.06 5.85
N GLU A 14 -9.38 29.36 5.95
CA GLU A 14 -10.70 29.93 6.22
C GLU A 14 -11.59 30.05 4.96
N ASP A 15 -11.05 29.78 3.78
CA ASP A 15 -11.81 29.81 2.53
C ASP A 15 -12.78 28.63 2.46
N MET A 16 -13.99 28.90 1.98
CA MET A 16 -15.04 27.89 1.83
C MET A 16 -15.44 27.72 0.37
N TYR A 17 -15.70 26.48 -0.05
CA TYR A 17 -16.01 26.14 -1.44
C TYR A 17 -17.29 25.31 -1.56
N ASP A 18 -18.11 25.63 -2.55
CA ASP A 18 -19.29 24.82 -2.93
C ASP A 18 -18.89 23.53 -3.68
N GLY A 19 -17.71 23.53 -4.28
CA GLY A 19 -17.24 22.45 -5.13
C GLY A 19 -15.72 22.31 -5.12
N VAL A 20 -15.23 21.10 -4.90
CA VAL A 20 -13.80 20.77 -5.04
C VAL A 20 -13.64 19.62 -6.02
N ILE A 21 -12.77 19.78 -7.00
CA ILE A 21 -12.36 18.70 -7.90
C ILE A 21 -10.83 18.64 -7.86
N CYS A 22 -10.27 17.49 -7.48
CA CYS A 22 -8.83 17.41 -7.27
C CYS A 22 -8.24 16.08 -7.74
N ASN A 23 -7.14 16.18 -8.49
CA ASN A 23 -6.17 15.12 -8.70
C ASN A 23 -4.86 15.53 -7.98
N PRO A 24 -4.75 15.29 -6.67
CA PRO A 24 -3.66 15.81 -5.85
C PRO A 24 -2.31 15.13 -6.17
N PRO A 25 -1.17 15.68 -5.71
CA PRO A 25 0.12 15.03 -5.86
C PRO A 25 0.19 13.69 -5.11
N TYR A 26 0.70 12.64 -5.76
CA TYR A 26 0.85 11.28 -5.19
C TYR A 26 2.29 11.03 -4.71
N ALA A 27 2.71 11.69 -3.62
CA ALA A 27 4.02 11.50 -3.03
C ALA A 27 3.92 10.98 -1.59
N SER A 28 4.86 10.12 -1.18
CA SER A 28 4.98 9.72 0.22
C SER A 28 5.44 10.90 1.08
N PHE A 29 4.86 11.06 2.28
CA PHE A 29 5.29 12.07 3.26
C PHE A 29 6.78 11.98 3.58
N ARG A 30 7.39 10.79 3.49
CA ARG A 30 8.83 10.60 3.69
C ARG A 30 9.69 11.45 2.75
N ARG A 31 9.16 11.81 1.57
CA ARG A 31 9.84 12.66 0.58
C ARG A 31 9.39 14.11 0.63
N PHE A 32 8.36 14.42 1.43
CA PHE A 32 7.82 15.76 1.53
C PHE A 32 8.64 16.57 2.55
N LYS A 33 9.38 17.57 2.07
CA LYS A 33 10.32 18.35 2.89
C LYS A 33 9.65 19.05 4.08
N LYS A 34 8.41 19.52 3.90
CA LYS A 34 7.63 20.24 4.92
C LYS A 34 6.64 19.32 5.65
N LYS A 35 6.90 18.02 5.74
CA LYS A 35 5.95 17.05 6.34
C LYS A 35 5.55 17.41 7.76
N ASP A 36 6.50 17.82 8.60
CA ASP A 36 6.23 18.02 10.04
C ASP A 36 5.33 19.25 10.21
N TYR A 37 5.61 20.32 9.46
CA TYR A 37 4.76 21.51 9.40
C TYR A 37 3.35 21.20 8.85
N ALA A 38 3.22 20.42 7.78
CA ALA A 38 1.90 20.07 7.26
C ALA A 38 1.09 19.14 8.18
N LEU A 39 1.76 18.29 8.95
CA LEU A 39 1.11 17.49 9.99
C LEU A 39 0.58 18.39 11.11
N GLU A 40 1.38 19.38 11.53
CA GLU A 40 1.00 20.37 12.54
C GLU A 40 -0.19 21.23 12.09
N GLU A 41 -0.23 21.64 10.82
CA GLU A 41 -1.37 22.39 10.24
C GLU A 41 -2.67 21.57 10.31
N ILE A 42 -2.65 20.31 9.86
CA ILE A 42 -3.82 19.41 9.98
C ILE A 42 -4.22 19.23 11.44
N GLN A 43 -3.26 19.03 12.34
CA GLN A 43 -3.54 18.83 13.76
C GLN A 43 -4.17 20.08 14.37
N SER A 44 -3.66 21.27 14.04
CA SER A 44 -4.11 22.55 14.60
C SER A 44 -5.51 22.92 14.12
N HIS A 45 -5.81 22.74 12.82
CA HIS A 45 -7.11 23.09 12.26
C HIS A 45 -8.18 22.01 12.47
N MET A 46 -7.79 20.73 12.51
CA MET A 46 -8.74 19.60 12.45
C MET A 46 -8.67 18.66 13.66
N GLY A 47 -7.65 18.76 14.51
CA GLY A 47 -7.44 17.86 15.65
C GLY A 47 -7.07 16.42 15.25
N ILE A 48 -6.61 16.19 14.02
CA ILE A 48 -6.30 14.86 13.49
C ILE A 48 -4.79 14.61 13.57
N ASN A 49 -4.41 13.51 14.23
CA ASN A 49 -3.02 13.05 14.28
C ASN A 49 -2.76 12.07 13.14
N LEU A 50 -2.09 12.49 12.07
CA LEU A 50 -1.75 11.61 10.96
C LEU A 50 -0.40 10.93 11.15
N SER A 51 -0.30 9.69 10.67
CA SER A 51 0.97 8.98 10.59
C SER A 51 1.93 9.65 9.60
N GLY A 52 3.20 9.78 9.97
CA GLY A 52 4.28 10.20 9.05
C GLY A 52 4.57 9.22 7.90
N LEU A 53 3.87 8.07 7.86
CA LEU A 53 3.90 7.10 6.77
C LEU A 53 2.85 7.37 5.68
N SER A 54 2.01 8.39 5.86
CA SER A 54 0.94 8.74 4.93
C SER A 54 1.46 9.31 3.60
N ASN A 55 0.54 9.57 2.68
CA ASN A 55 0.81 10.17 1.38
C ASN A 55 0.19 11.56 1.26
N THR A 56 0.83 12.46 0.50
CA THR A 56 0.49 13.89 0.36
C THR A 56 -0.97 14.13 0.02
N TYR A 57 -1.57 13.30 -0.85
CA TYR A 57 -2.97 13.43 -1.24
C TYR A 57 -3.96 13.37 -0.06
N VAL A 58 -3.60 12.73 1.05
CA VAL A 58 -4.43 12.68 2.25
C VAL A 58 -4.63 14.07 2.83
N LEU A 59 -3.58 14.90 2.85
CA LEU A 59 -3.64 16.27 3.35
C LEU A 59 -4.61 17.12 2.52
N PHE A 60 -4.56 16.95 1.20
CA PHE A 60 -5.47 17.64 0.27
C PHE A 60 -6.93 17.22 0.52
N ILE A 61 -7.21 15.92 0.64
CA ILE A 61 -8.56 15.44 0.96
C ILE A 61 -9.06 16.08 2.25
N LEU A 62 -8.29 15.98 3.34
CA LEU A 62 -8.72 16.47 4.64
C LEU A 62 -8.95 17.99 4.62
N LYS A 63 -8.01 18.77 4.08
CA LYS A 63 -8.16 20.21 3.98
C LYS A 63 -9.35 20.60 3.10
N SER A 64 -9.54 19.96 1.95
CA SER A 64 -10.70 20.25 1.11
C SER A 64 -12.03 19.92 1.78
N LEU A 65 -12.10 18.83 2.55
CA LEU A 65 -13.31 18.50 3.31
C LEU A 65 -13.57 19.49 4.44
N TYR A 66 -12.51 20.00 5.09
CA TYR A 66 -12.62 21.08 6.06
C TYR A 66 -13.18 22.37 5.43
N GLN A 67 -12.79 22.67 4.20
CA GLN A 67 -13.19 23.85 3.44
C GLN A 67 -14.49 23.68 2.64
N LEU A 68 -15.23 22.58 2.79
CA LEU A 68 -16.51 22.42 2.09
C LEU A 68 -17.60 23.26 2.75
N GLY A 69 -18.18 24.18 1.96
CA GLY A 69 -19.30 25.02 2.37
C GLY A 69 -20.59 24.23 2.61
N LYS A 70 -21.63 24.94 3.05
CA LYS A 70 -22.97 24.34 3.17
C LYS A 70 -23.40 23.81 1.80
N ASN A 71 -23.81 22.54 1.75
CA ASN A 71 -24.16 21.81 0.52
C ASN A 71 -22.98 21.55 -0.45
N GLY A 72 -21.75 21.82 0.00
CA GLY A 72 -20.55 21.62 -0.80
C GLY A 72 -20.32 20.16 -1.19
N ARG A 73 -19.69 19.95 -2.34
CA ARG A 73 -19.35 18.62 -2.88
C ARG A 73 -17.88 18.53 -3.25
N ALA A 74 -17.28 17.35 -3.09
CA ALA A 74 -15.91 17.11 -3.52
C ALA A 74 -15.77 15.84 -4.36
N ALA A 75 -14.93 15.90 -5.39
CA ALA A 75 -14.53 14.77 -6.21
C ALA A 75 -13.00 14.65 -6.23
N TYR A 76 -12.49 13.48 -5.86
CA TYR A 76 -11.07 13.22 -5.73
C TYR A 76 -10.67 12.00 -6.52
N ILE A 77 -9.61 12.11 -7.33
CA ILE A 77 -8.97 10.95 -7.95
C ILE A 77 -7.67 10.68 -7.20
N VAL A 78 -7.57 9.52 -6.55
CA VAL A 78 -6.42 9.18 -5.68
C VAL A 78 -6.05 7.70 -5.75
N PRO A 79 -4.84 7.31 -5.29
CA PRO A 79 -4.50 5.93 -5.06
C PRO A 79 -5.43 5.26 -4.06
N ALA A 80 -5.89 4.04 -4.35
CA ALA A 80 -6.79 3.28 -3.47
C ALA A 80 -6.06 2.57 -2.31
N GLU A 81 -4.76 2.83 -2.13
CA GLU A 81 -3.92 2.16 -1.14
C GLU A 81 -4.31 2.49 0.31
N PHE A 82 -4.74 3.73 0.61
CA PHE A 82 -5.13 4.14 1.96
C PHE A 82 -6.32 3.32 2.49
N LEU A 83 -7.13 2.74 1.61
CA LEU A 83 -8.21 1.83 1.98
C LEU A 83 -7.69 0.54 2.65
N ASN A 84 -6.41 0.21 2.50
CA ASN A 84 -5.81 -1.04 2.98
C ASN A 84 -4.50 -0.87 3.75
N ALA A 85 -3.90 0.33 3.73
CA ALA A 85 -2.68 0.66 4.45
C ALA A 85 -2.97 1.04 5.90
N ASP A 86 -2.02 0.77 6.79
CA ASP A 86 -2.20 1.00 8.22
C ASP A 86 -2.37 2.50 8.54
N TYR A 87 -1.64 3.40 7.83
CA TYR A 87 -1.82 4.86 7.95
C TYR A 87 -3.21 5.36 7.48
N GLY A 88 -3.94 4.51 6.75
CA GLY A 88 -5.25 4.88 6.23
C GLY A 88 -6.34 4.85 7.31
N LYS A 89 -6.05 4.32 8.50
CA LYS A 89 -6.99 4.25 9.62
C LYS A 89 -7.53 5.63 9.97
N GLU A 90 -6.65 6.59 10.26
CA GLU A 90 -7.02 7.93 10.72
C GLU A 90 -7.81 8.70 9.65
N VAL A 91 -7.44 8.48 8.37
CA VAL A 91 -8.14 9.05 7.22
C VAL A 91 -9.55 8.47 7.10
N LYS A 92 -9.68 7.14 7.21
CA LYS A 92 -10.98 6.45 7.17
C LYS A 92 -11.85 6.87 8.36
N GLU A 93 -11.28 7.00 9.54
CA GLU A 93 -11.99 7.48 10.73
C GLU A 93 -12.60 8.85 10.48
N TYR A 94 -11.81 9.80 9.99
CA TYR A 94 -12.31 11.13 9.67
C TYR A 94 -13.41 11.08 8.60
N ILE A 95 -13.16 10.38 7.49
CA ILE A 95 -14.12 10.26 6.39
C ILE A 95 -15.45 9.66 6.88
N VAL A 96 -15.42 8.62 7.71
CA VAL A 96 -16.63 7.98 8.25
C VAL A 96 -17.34 8.90 9.24
N LYS A 97 -16.60 9.54 10.16
CA LYS A 97 -17.15 10.47 11.14
C LYS A 97 -17.79 11.70 10.48
N SER A 98 -17.19 12.20 9.39
CA SER A 98 -17.70 13.34 8.63
C SER A 98 -19.07 13.08 7.99
N ARG A 99 -19.40 11.81 7.70
CA ARG A 99 -20.60 11.39 6.95
C ARG A 99 -20.72 11.98 5.53
N MET A 100 -19.66 12.62 5.05
CA MET A 100 -19.67 13.30 3.75
C MET A 100 -19.47 12.32 2.58
N LEU A 101 -18.79 11.19 2.79
CA LEU A 101 -18.49 10.24 1.72
C LEU A 101 -19.77 9.60 1.19
N LYS A 102 -19.96 9.64 -0.13
CA LYS A 102 -21.09 9.03 -0.84
C LYS A 102 -20.67 7.88 -1.75
N TYR A 103 -19.54 8.01 -2.43
CA TYR A 103 -19.07 6.99 -3.37
C TYR A 103 -17.58 6.71 -3.24
N ILE A 104 -17.22 5.44 -3.28
CA ILE A 104 -15.87 4.98 -3.60
C ILE A 104 -15.94 4.17 -4.89
N ILE A 105 -15.45 4.75 -5.98
CA ILE A 105 -15.39 4.11 -7.29
C ILE A 105 -13.97 3.62 -7.50
N LYS A 106 -13.72 2.33 -7.24
CA LYS A 106 -12.40 1.72 -7.39
C LYS A 106 -12.27 1.09 -8.77
N PHE A 107 -11.18 1.41 -9.46
CA PHE A 107 -10.83 0.70 -10.69
C PHE A 107 -10.08 -0.60 -10.38
N LYS A 108 -10.20 -1.59 -11.27
CA LYS A 108 -9.41 -2.81 -11.24
C LYS A 108 -7.92 -2.44 -11.28
N ASP A 109 -7.13 -3.15 -10.47
CA ASP A 109 -5.69 -2.91 -10.40
C ASP A 109 -5.04 -3.18 -11.78
N ASN A 110 -4.01 -2.41 -12.14
CA ASN A 110 -3.31 -2.51 -13.44
C ASN A 110 -4.18 -2.22 -14.68
N THR A 111 -5.23 -1.42 -14.56
CA THR A 111 -6.03 -0.94 -15.70
C THR A 111 -5.34 0.12 -16.56
N GLY A 112 -4.15 0.58 -16.17
CA GLY A 112 -3.35 1.52 -16.98
C GLY A 112 -3.95 2.92 -17.09
N ILE A 113 -4.81 3.33 -16.14
CA ILE A 113 -5.50 4.65 -16.13
C ILE A 113 -4.50 5.79 -16.29
N PHE A 114 -3.38 5.69 -15.59
CA PHE A 114 -2.28 6.62 -15.70
C PHE A 114 -1.10 5.93 -16.40
N LYS A 115 -0.83 6.31 -17.65
CA LYS A 115 0.23 5.70 -18.49
C LYS A 115 1.61 5.70 -17.82
N ASN A 116 1.89 6.68 -16.96
CA ASN A 116 3.20 6.90 -16.35
C ASN A 116 3.24 6.55 -14.85
N ALA A 117 2.20 5.92 -14.30
CA ALA A 117 2.16 5.56 -12.88
C ALA A 117 1.55 4.17 -12.68
N LEU A 118 2.36 3.23 -12.17
CA LEU A 118 1.86 1.95 -11.67
C LEU A 118 1.25 2.16 -10.29
N THR A 119 -0.03 2.51 -10.25
CA THR A 119 -0.77 2.71 -9.01
C THR A 119 -2.18 2.13 -9.09
N THR A 120 -2.75 1.83 -7.94
CA THR A 120 -4.20 1.62 -7.84
C THR A 120 -4.91 2.97 -7.97
N THR A 121 -6.18 2.99 -8.33
CA THR A 121 -6.92 4.25 -8.47
C THR A 121 -8.34 4.08 -7.97
N CYS A 122 -8.83 5.07 -7.23
CA CYS A 122 -10.23 5.26 -6.96
C CYS A 122 -10.65 6.73 -7.12
N ILE A 123 -11.94 6.91 -7.39
CA ILE A 123 -12.62 8.19 -7.27
C ILE A 123 -13.37 8.18 -5.93
N LEU A 124 -13.20 9.24 -5.16
CA LEU A 124 -13.97 9.51 -3.95
C LEU A 124 -14.93 10.66 -4.23
N LEU A 125 -16.20 10.47 -3.95
CA LEU A 125 -17.21 11.53 -4.06
C LEU A 125 -17.78 11.82 -2.68
N PHE A 126 -17.78 13.10 -2.31
CA PHE A 126 -18.26 13.62 -1.03
C PHE A 126 -19.37 14.65 -1.25
N SER A 127 -20.28 14.74 -0.29
CA SER A 127 -21.34 15.75 -0.23
C SER A 127 -21.66 16.09 1.22
N MET A 128 -21.81 17.38 1.49
CA MET A 128 -22.32 17.91 2.77
C MET A 128 -23.83 17.70 2.93
N GLU A 129 -24.53 17.34 1.85
CA GLU A 129 -25.95 17.00 1.87
C GLU A 129 -26.20 15.53 2.28
N ASN A 130 -27.34 15.27 2.93
CA ASN A 130 -27.85 13.93 3.25
C ASN A 130 -26.84 13.00 3.94
N ASN A 131 -26.31 13.42 5.09
CA ASN A 131 -25.33 12.67 5.92
C ASN A 131 -25.84 11.31 6.45
N SER A 132 -27.08 10.94 6.16
CA SER A 132 -27.71 9.66 6.52
C SER A 132 -27.69 8.63 5.40
N GLU A 133 -27.32 9.00 4.17
CA GLU A 133 -27.28 8.08 3.02
C GLU A 133 -26.15 7.04 3.13
N PRO A 134 -26.36 5.83 2.58
CA PRO A 134 -25.32 4.81 2.54
C PRO A 134 -24.18 5.20 1.59
N VAL A 135 -23.00 4.64 1.84
CA VAL A 135 -21.84 4.75 0.94
C VAL A 135 -21.97 3.68 -0.14
N GLU A 136 -21.88 4.10 -1.40
CA GLU A 136 -21.80 3.18 -2.52
C GLU A 136 -20.35 2.84 -2.87
N LEU A 137 -20.06 1.56 -2.93
CA LEU A 137 -18.78 1.02 -3.38
C LEU A 137 -18.97 0.45 -4.78
N ILE A 138 -18.30 1.04 -5.76
CA ILE A 138 -18.38 0.63 -7.16
C ILE A 138 -17.01 0.14 -7.59
N LYS A 139 -16.95 -1.06 -8.16
CA LYS A 139 -15.75 -1.59 -8.79
C LYS A 139 -15.92 -1.59 -10.29
N LEU A 140 -15.03 -0.92 -10.99
CA LEU A 140 -14.99 -0.86 -12.45
C LEU A 140 -13.82 -1.66 -13.01
N ASP A 141 -14.09 -2.44 -14.05
CA ASP A 141 -13.06 -3.22 -14.74
C ASP A 141 -12.19 -2.37 -15.68
N ASN A 142 -12.73 -1.26 -16.19
CA ASN A 142 -12.02 -0.30 -17.02
C ASN A 142 -12.59 1.13 -16.84
N PRO A 143 -11.88 2.18 -17.29
CA PRO A 143 -12.33 3.57 -17.14
C PRO A 143 -13.54 3.97 -17.99
N GLU A 144 -13.75 3.33 -19.15
CA GLU A 144 -14.82 3.70 -20.11
C GLU A 144 -16.20 3.56 -19.47
N LYS A 145 -16.38 2.58 -18.59
CA LYS A 145 -17.62 2.36 -17.82
C LYS A 145 -17.96 3.48 -16.84
N LEU A 146 -17.06 4.44 -16.59
CA LEU A 146 -17.38 5.60 -15.76
C LEU A 146 -18.51 6.43 -16.35
N GLY A 147 -18.55 6.58 -17.69
CA GLY A 147 -19.60 7.32 -18.39
C GLY A 147 -20.97 6.65 -18.36
N GLU A 148 -21.03 5.36 -18.03
CA GLU A 148 -22.25 4.57 -17.91
C GLU A 148 -22.85 4.62 -16.49
N LEU A 149 -22.14 5.21 -15.52
CA LEU A 149 -22.60 5.26 -14.13
C LEU A 149 -23.66 6.35 -13.93
N THR A 150 -24.87 5.92 -13.56
CA THR A 150 -25.89 6.81 -12.99
C THR A 150 -25.70 6.90 -11.47
N VAL A 151 -25.18 8.03 -11.01
CA VAL A 151 -24.97 8.38 -9.59
C VAL A 151 -26.26 9.03 -9.05
N GLY A 152 -26.80 8.55 -7.94
CA GLY A 152 -27.96 9.19 -7.27
C GLY A 152 -29.35 8.60 -7.54
N ALA A 153 -29.49 7.53 -8.32
CA ALA A 153 -30.69 6.70 -8.30
C ALA A 153 -30.43 5.48 -7.42
N ALA A 154 -31.32 5.19 -6.48
CA ALA A 154 -31.41 3.90 -5.80
C ALA A 154 -31.76 2.82 -6.83
N ALA A 155 -30.82 2.48 -7.70
CA ALA A 155 -30.95 1.38 -8.64
C ALA A 155 -30.71 0.10 -7.84
N PRO A 156 -31.71 -0.78 -7.68
CA PRO A 156 -31.50 -2.07 -7.05
C PRO A 156 -30.48 -2.83 -7.88
N VAL A 157 -29.36 -3.22 -7.26
CA VAL A 157 -28.40 -4.09 -7.92
C VAL A 157 -29.07 -5.46 -8.05
N ASN A 158 -29.38 -5.87 -9.28
CA ASN A 158 -29.96 -7.18 -9.61
C ASN A 158 -31.29 -7.51 -8.92
N GLY A 159 -32.15 -6.52 -8.63
CA GLY A 159 -33.45 -6.76 -7.98
C GLY A 159 -33.34 -7.23 -6.52
N ARG A 160 -32.23 -6.91 -5.83
CA ARG A 160 -31.99 -7.27 -4.43
C ARG A 160 -31.78 -6.05 -3.53
N ASP A 161 -32.20 -6.16 -2.26
CA ASP A 161 -32.12 -5.10 -1.25
C ASP A 161 -30.68 -4.84 -0.75
N VAL A 162 -30.52 -3.84 0.12
CA VAL A 162 -29.24 -3.46 0.76
C VAL A 162 -28.59 -4.57 1.61
N ASN A 163 -29.29 -5.68 1.85
CA ASN A 163 -28.81 -6.87 2.56
C ASN A 163 -28.59 -8.06 1.62
N GLY A 164 -28.75 -7.89 0.30
CA GLY A 164 -28.58 -8.95 -0.69
C GLY A 164 -29.76 -9.91 -0.80
N ARG A 165 -30.95 -9.53 -0.30
CA ARG A 165 -32.19 -10.30 -0.37
C ARG A 165 -32.97 -9.99 -1.62
N ASP A 166 -33.58 -11.01 -2.24
CA ASP A 166 -34.47 -10.81 -3.38
C ASP A 166 -35.82 -10.19 -2.98
N VAL A 167 -36.68 -9.92 -3.97
CA VAL A 167 -38.05 -9.39 -3.79
C VAL A 167 -38.94 -10.25 -2.89
N ASN A 168 -38.54 -11.48 -2.56
CA ASN A 168 -39.23 -12.41 -1.67
C ASN A 168 -38.52 -12.58 -0.32
N GLY A 169 -37.54 -11.74 0.02
CA GLY A 169 -36.83 -11.75 1.29
C GLY A 169 -35.80 -12.89 1.45
N ARG A 170 -35.47 -13.61 0.38
CA ARG A 170 -34.53 -14.76 0.46
C ARG A 170 -33.09 -14.29 0.31
N GLU A 171 -32.21 -14.75 1.19
CA GLU A 171 -30.77 -14.61 1.02
C GLU A 171 -30.31 -15.40 -0.21
N GLY A 172 -29.92 -14.70 -1.27
CA GLY A 172 -29.52 -15.37 -2.50
C GLY A 172 -28.09 -15.88 -2.42
N LYS A 173 -27.89 -17.21 -2.41
CA LYS A 173 -26.62 -17.80 -2.84
C LYS A 173 -26.32 -17.30 -4.26
N SER A 174 -25.23 -16.57 -4.42
CA SER A 174 -24.73 -16.17 -5.73
C SER A 174 -24.45 -17.43 -6.56
N ILE A 175 -25.26 -17.69 -7.57
CA ILE A 175 -24.95 -18.68 -8.61
C ILE A 175 -23.86 -18.03 -9.47
N LEU A 176 -22.61 -18.32 -9.14
CA LEU A 176 -21.43 -17.81 -9.81
C LEU A 176 -21.23 -18.57 -11.12
N ASN A 177 -21.57 -17.94 -12.26
CA ASN A 177 -21.02 -18.33 -13.56
C ASN A 177 -19.67 -17.61 -13.74
N PRO A 178 -18.52 -18.32 -13.84
CA PRO A 178 -17.18 -17.72 -13.77
C PRO A 178 -16.71 -16.92 -15.00
N GLU A 179 -17.42 -16.94 -16.13
CA GLU A 179 -16.80 -16.56 -17.41
C GLU A 179 -17.08 -15.13 -17.94
N SER A 180 -17.88 -14.30 -17.28
CA SER A 180 -18.12 -12.94 -17.77
C SER A 180 -16.99 -11.98 -17.32
N HIS A 181 -16.00 -11.77 -18.18
CA HIS A 181 -14.81 -10.95 -17.95
C HIS A 181 -15.06 -9.42 -17.92
N ASN A 182 -16.31 -8.98 -17.77
CA ASN A 182 -16.71 -7.61 -18.10
C ASN A 182 -17.77 -7.04 -17.13
N ARG A 183 -17.57 -7.12 -15.80
CA ARG A 183 -18.61 -6.77 -14.80
C ARG A 183 -18.25 -5.57 -13.92
N THR A 184 -19.13 -4.57 -13.93
CA THR A 184 -19.22 -3.57 -12.84
C THR A 184 -19.84 -4.23 -11.62
N ILE A 185 -19.18 -4.11 -10.46
CA ILE A 185 -19.71 -4.61 -9.19
C ILE A 185 -20.09 -3.41 -8.33
N LYS A 186 -21.39 -3.22 -8.07
CA LYS A 186 -21.91 -2.20 -7.15
C LYS A 186 -22.33 -2.87 -5.84
N LYS A 187 -21.87 -2.32 -4.72
CA LYS A 187 -22.24 -2.73 -3.37
C LYS A 187 -22.61 -1.49 -2.56
N VAL A 188 -23.77 -1.51 -1.93
CA VAL A 188 -24.21 -0.45 -1.03
C VAL A 188 -23.90 -0.88 0.40
N ILE A 189 -23.22 -0.03 1.17
CA ILE A 189 -22.96 -0.25 2.59
C ILE A 189 -23.38 0.99 3.37
N THR A 190 -23.85 0.81 4.59
CA THR A 190 -24.07 1.95 5.49
C THR A 190 -22.70 2.50 5.92
N ALA A 191 -22.58 3.82 6.13
CA ALA A 191 -21.29 4.45 6.41
C ALA A 191 -20.59 3.88 7.66
N ASP A 192 -21.37 3.46 8.66
CA ASP A 192 -20.92 2.78 9.88
C ASP A 192 -20.29 1.41 9.62
N LYS A 193 -20.64 0.74 8.50
CA LYS A 193 -20.04 -0.53 8.11
C LYS A 193 -18.66 -0.37 7.46
N LEU A 194 -18.22 0.85 7.15
CA LEU A 194 -16.85 1.12 6.71
C LEU A 194 -15.95 1.22 7.94
N ILE A 195 -15.46 0.07 8.43
CA ILE A 195 -14.69 0.01 9.67
C ILE A 195 -13.27 0.55 9.41
N PRO A 196 -12.82 1.62 10.09
CA PRO A 196 -11.51 2.22 9.84
C PRO A 196 -10.33 1.29 10.12
N ASP A 197 -10.46 0.36 11.05
CA ASP A 197 -9.43 -0.65 11.34
C ASP A 197 -9.37 -1.80 10.33
N GLU A 198 -10.39 -1.96 9.49
CA GLU A 198 -10.44 -3.06 8.52
C GLU A 198 -9.86 -2.66 7.16
N LYS A 199 -9.24 -3.64 6.49
CA LYS A 199 -8.78 -3.48 5.10
C LYS A 199 -10.00 -3.53 4.17
N CYS A 200 -10.32 -2.43 3.50
CA CYS A 200 -11.54 -2.33 2.69
C CYS A 200 -11.56 -3.26 1.46
N ARG A 201 -10.45 -3.94 1.14
CA ARG A 201 -10.41 -5.03 0.16
C ARG A 201 -11.53 -6.05 0.39
N VAL A 202 -11.97 -6.29 1.62
CA VAL A 202 -13.09 -7.21 1.91
C VAL A 202 -14.41 -6.78 1.27
N TYR A 203 -14.60 -5.49 0.99
CA TYR A 203 -15.81 -4.97 0.35
C TYR A 203 -15.75 -5.03 -1.18
N PHE A 204 -14.55 -5.01 -1.77
CA PHE A 204 -14.33 -5.02 -3.23
C PHE A 204 -14.05 -6.40 -3.83
N TYR A 205 -13.83 -7.42 -3.00
CA TYR A 205 -13.48 -8.77 -3.44
C TYR A 205 -14.27 -9.81 -2.67
N THR A 206 -14.95 -10.70 -3.40
CA THR A 206 -15.56 -11.91 -2.82
C THR A 206 -14.47 -12.89 -2.41
N LYS A 207 -14.57 -13.46 -1.19
CA LYS A 207 -13.67 -14.53 -0.74
C LYS A 207 -13.84 -15.75 -1.66
N SER A 208 -12.91 -15.96 -2.59
CA SER A 208 -12.91 -17.11 -3.50
C SER A 208 -12.71 -18.46 -2.80
N GLY A 209 -12.46 -18.48 -1.48
CA GLY A 209 -12.20 -19.69 -0.71
C GLY A 209 -13.39 -20.64 -0.61
N THR A 210 -14.62 -20.16 -0.77
CA THR A 210 -15.84 -20.98 -0.63
C THR A 210 -15.99 -22.07 -1.70
N ARG A 211 -15.22 -22.00 -2.80
CA ARG A 211 -15.21 -23.03 -3.84
C ARG A 211 -14.40 -24.27 -3.47
N TYR A 212 -13.59 -24.20 -2.41
CA TYR A 212 -12.69 -25.27 -2.01
C TYR A 212 -13.20 -25.94 -0.72
N LYS A 213 -13.36 -27.26 -0.75
CA LYS A 213 -13.92 -28.03 0.37
C LYS A 213 -12.88 -28.39 1.45
N ASN A 214 -11.62 -28.53 1.06
CA ASN A 214 -10.55 -29.06 1.92
C ASN A 214 -9.46 -28.02 2.16
N LEU A 215 -9.84 -26.81 2.61
CA LEU A 215 -8.87 -25.79 2.97
C LEU A 215 -8.36 -26.02 4.39
N ALA A 216 -7.03 -26.00 4.55
CA ALA A 216 -6.38 -25.97 5.85
C ALA A 216 -5.64 -24.62 6.03
N PRO A 217 -5.53 -24.10 7.26
CA PRO A 217 -4.72 -22.92 7.52
C PRO A 217 -3.29 -23.12 7.04
N PHE A 218 -2.71 -22.14 6.33
CA PHE A 218 -1.31 -22.20 5.87
C PHE A 218 -0.33 -22.46 7.02
N SER A 219 -0.62 -21.92 8.20
CA SER A 219 0.13 -22.12 9.45
C SER A 219 0.26 -23.58 9.88
N ARG A 220 -0.59 -24.48 9.38
CA ARG A 220 -0.47 -25.93 9.59
C ARG A 220 0.79 -26.51 8.93
N TYR A 221 1.21 -25.95 7.80
CA TYR A 221 2.30 -26.48 6.98
C TYR A 221 3.54 -25.59 6.99
N ALA A 222 3.36 -24.28 7.13
CA ALA A 222 4.46 -23.34 7.05
C ALA A 222 4.20 -22.06 7.81
N ARG A 223 5.30 -21.39 8.16
CA ARG A 223 5.28 -20.06 8.79
C ARG A 223 5.83 -19.03 7.80
N ALA A 224 5.10 -17.95 7.62
CA ALA A 224 5.60 -16.80 6.89
C ALA A 224 6.55 -16.00 7.80
N VAL A 225 7.81 -15.90 7.38
CA VAL A 225 8.83 -15.07 8.03
C VAL A 225 9.35 -14.06 7.04
N ARG A 226 9.64 -12.85 7.55
CA ARG A 226 10.26 -11.81 6.73
C ARG A 226 11.73 -12.15 6.52
N GLY A 227 12.20 -12.08 5.28
CA GLY A 227 13.63 -12.18 4.96
C GLY A 227 14.45 -11.02 5.54
N ILE A 228 15.77 -11.17 5.51
CA ILE A 228 16.71 -10.19 6.09
C ILE A 228 16.54 -8.82 5.43
N ALA A 229 16.27 -7.79 6.24
CA ALA A 229 16.22 -6.41 5.80
C ALA A 229 17.54 -5.70 6.16
N THR A 230 18.44 -5.57 5.19
CA THR A 230 19.81 -5.07 5.45
C THR A 230 19.91 -3.59 5.80
N GLY A 231 18.90 -2.78 5.45
CA GLY A 231 18.95 -1.31 5.60
C GLY A 231 19.86 -0.59 4.59
N SER A 232 20.80 -1.28 3.95
CA SER A 232 21.71 -0.69 2.96
C SER A 232 22.20 -1.73 1.96
N ASN A 233 21.37 -2.09 0.99
CA ASN A 233 21.72 -3.11 -0.02
C ASN A 233 23.03 -2.82 -0.75
N SER A 234 23.33 -1.57 -1.07
CA SER A 234 24.59 -1.20 -1.74
C SER A 234 25.83 -1.50 -0.88
N TYR A 235 25.68 -1.51 0.45
CA TYR A 235 26.74 -1.81 1.39
C TYR A 235 26.81 -3.31 1.69
N PHE A 236 25.69 -3.94 2.01
CA PHE A 236 25.66 -5.34 2.46
C PHE A 236 25.72 -6.37 1.34
N LEU A 237 25.25 -6.03 0.14
CA LEU A 237 25.21 -6.98 -0.96
C LEU A 237 26.43 -6.82 -1.86
N PHE A 238 26.93 -7.96 -2.30
CA PHE A 238 28.14 -8.11 -3.08
C PHE A 238 27.90 -9.03 -4.28
N ASN A 239 28.63 -8.74 -5.34
CA ASN A 239 28.98 -9.69 -6.39
C ASN A 239 30.48 -10.02 -6.28
N LYS A 240 30.97 -10.97 -7.07
CA LYS A 240 32.39 -11.40 -7.05
C LYS A 240 33.36 -10.24 -7.35
N THR A 241 32.98 -9.30 -8.23
CA THR A 241 33.80 -8.11 -8.54
C THR A 241 33.97 -7.20 -7.33
N LYS A 242 32.88 -6.85 -6.64
CA LYS A 242 32.94 -6.01 -5.43
C LYS A 242 33.70 -6.73 -4.32
N GLN A 243 33.53 -8.04 -4.19
CA GLN A 243 34.24 -8.84 -3.20
C GLN A 243 35.75 -8.77 -3.43
N ALA A 244 36.20 -9.02 -4.66
CA ALA A 244 37.61 -8.93 -5.03
C ALA A 244 38.18 -7.52 -4.82
N LYS A 245 37.41 -6.48 -5.18
CA LYS A 245 37.80 -5.07 -5.00
C LYS A 245 38.16 -4.74 -3.54
N TYR A 246 37.41 -5.27 -2.58
CA TYR A 246 37.64 -5.02 -1.15
C TYR A 246 38.49 -6.11 -0.48
N GLY A 247 38.92 -7.12 -1.22
CA GLY A 247 39.77 -8.20 -0.71
C GLY A 247 39.15 -9.01 0.43
N ILE A 248 37.82 -9.14 0.47
CA ILE A 248 37.11 -9.81 1.57
C ILE A 248 36.96 -11.32 1.26
N PRO A 249 37.44 -12.23 2.13
CA PRO A 249 37.35 -13.67 1.93
C PRO A 249 35.92 -14.21 1.89
N ASP A 250 35.71 -15.31 1.16
CA ASP A 250 34.41 -15.95 0.96
C ASP A 250 33.68 -16.28 2.27
N ARG A 251 34.41 -16.61 3.36
CA ARG A 251 33.83 -16.95 4.66
C ARG A 251 33.07 -15.81 5.35
N PHE A 252 33.25 -14.57 4.89
CA PHE A 252 32.47 -13.42 5.34
C PHE A 252 31.23 -13.18 4.48
N PHE A 253 30.87 -14.11 3.59
CA PHE A 253 29.68 -14.01 2.76
C PHE A 253 28.75 -15.20 2.95
N MET A 254 27.46 -14.90 2.91
CA MET A 254 26.40 -15.89 2.83
C MET A 254 25.71 -15.78 1.46
N PRO A 255 25.39 -16.91 0.81
CA PRO A 255 24.50 -16.90 -0.35
C PRO A 255 23.17 -16.22 -0.02
N CYS A 256 22.70 -15.35 -0.91
CA CYS A 256 21.40 -14.70 -0.77
C CYS A 256 20.73 -14.42 -2.11
N ILE A 257 19.40 -14.37 -2.09
CA ILE A 257 18.58 -13.91 -3.19
C ILE A 257 18.07 -12.52 -2.82
N SER A 258 18.68 -11.48 -3.37
CA SER A 258 18.41 -10.10 -2.94
C SER A 258 17.16 -9.48 -3.56
N LYS A 259 16.65 -10.07 -4.64
CA LYS A 259 15.46 -9.63 -5.38
C LYS A 259 14.66 -10.84 -5.86
N SER A 260 13.34 -10.78 -5.77
CA SER A 260 12.45 -11.89 -6.15
C SER A 260 12.61 -12.33 -7.61
N TYR A 261 12.86 -11.41 -8.55
CA TYR A 261 13.06 -11.75 -9.96
C TYR A 261 14.29 -12.62 -10.22
N MET A 262 15.22 -12.74 -9.26
CA MET A 262 16.37 -13.63 -9.38
C MET A 262 15.99 -15.10 -9.19
N ALA A 263 14.82 -15.38 -8.63
CA ALA A 263 14.24 -16.71 -8.47
C ALA A 263 12.79 -16.68 -9.00
N ASP A 264 12.67 -16.46 -10.30
CA ASP A 264 11.40 -16.31 -11.03
C ASP A 264 10.78 -17.63 -11.49
N ILE A 265 11.36 -18.75 -11.08
CA ILE A 265 10.94 -20.11 -11.43
C ILE A 265 10.55 -20.92 -10.18
N PRO A 266 9.62 -21.89 -10.29
CA PRO A 266 9.11 -22.63 -9.15
C PRO A 266 10.17 -23.43 -8.37
N PHE A 267 11.21 -23.88 -9.07
CA PHE A 267 12.30 -24.66 -8.49
C PHE A 267 13.61 -23.90 -8.65
N PHE A 268 14.06 -23.29 -7.54
CA PHE A 268 15.33 -22.59 -7.48
C PHE A 268 16.45 -23.52 -6.97
N THR A 269 17.50 -23.73 -7.76
CA THR A 269 18.57 -24.72 -7.50
C THR A 269 19.96 -24.07 -7.38
N GLU A 270 20.94 -24.84 -6.92
CA GLU A 270 22.34 -24.40 -6.85
C GLU A 270 22.90 -24.02 -8.22
N GLU A 271 22.51 -24.71 -9.30
CA GLU A 271 22.92 -24.38 -10.66
C GLU A 271 22.43 -22.99 -11.09
N GLN A 272 21.20 -22.64 -10.74
CA GLN A 272 20.61 -21.34 -11.06
C GLN A 272 21.23 -20.24 -10.20
N TYR A 273 21.51 -20.55 -8.94
CA TYR A 273 22.29 -19.65 -8.08
C TYR A 273 23.69 -19.38 -8.65
N ALA A 274 24.39 -20.41 -9.13
CA ALA A 274 25.70 -20.25 -9.77
C ALA A 274 25.64 -19.32 -11.00
N LYS A 275 24.62 -19.48 -11.85
CA LYS A 275 24.38 -18.56 -12.99
C LYS A 275 24.20 -17.10 -12.56
N LEU A 276 23.54 -16.84 -11.44
CA LEU A 276 23.42 -15.48 -10.90
C LEU A 276 24.76 -14.93 -10.40
N LEU A 277 25.54 -15.78 -9.72
CA LEU A 277 26.86 -15.43 -9.21
C LEU A 277 27.80 -15.06 -10.36
N ASP A 278 27.83 -15.89 -11.41
CA ASP A 278 28.69 -15.72 -12.59
C ASP A 278 28.25 -14.53 -13.46
N SER A 279 26.95 -14.23 -13.52
CA SER A 279 26.44 -13.03 -14.20
C SER A 279 26.62 -11.72 -13.40
N GLY A 280 27.40 -11.75 -12.33
CA GLY A 280 27.78 -10.57 -11.55
C GLY A 280 26.64 -9.97 -10.74
N LYS A 281 25.59 -10.75 -10.44
CA LYS A 281 24.48 -10.29 -9.59
C LYS A 281 24.92 -10.17 -8.14
N ASN A 282 24.26 -9.26 -7.42
CA ASN A 282 24.48 -9.04 -5.99
C ASN A 282 23.79 -10.13 -5.17
N VAL A 283 24.40 -11.32 -5.12
CA VAL A 283 23.89 -12.53 -4.46
C VAL A 283 24.74 -12.97 -3.27
N LEU A 284 25.75 -12.20 -2.88
CA LEU A 284 26.54 -12.43 -1.68
C LEU A 284 26.14 -11.43 -0.60
N LEU A 285 25.70 -11.91 0.57
CA LEU A 285 25.40 -11.10 1.73
C LEU A 285 26.62 -11.04 2.64
N PHE A 286 27.18 -9.85 2.82
CA PHE A 286 28.33 -9.62 3.68
C PHE A 286 27.95 -9.77 5.17
N ASN A 287 28.64 -10.66 5.86
CA ASN A 287 28.59 -10.91 7.30
C ASN A 287 29.98 -10.70 7.90
N GLY A 288 30.20 -9.54 8.51
CA GLY A 288 31.47 -9.13 9.13
C GLY A 288 31.57 -9.41 10.63
N GLN A 289 30.73 -10.28 11.20
CA GLN A 289 30.80 -10.63 12.63
C GLN A 289 32.13 -11.29 12.99
N LYS A 290 32.63 -11.03 14.21
CA LYS A 290 33.87 -11.62 14.77
C LYS A 290 35.07 -11.52 13.82
N ASN A 291 35.39 -10.30 13.37
CA ASN A 291 36.48 -10.06 12.43
C ASN A 291 37.79 -9.68 13.14
N ASN A 292 38.90 -10.34 12.75
CA ASN A 292 40.26 -9.95 13.14
C ASN A 292 41.08 -9.41 11.95
N GLU A 293 40.53 -9.48 10.74
CA GLU A 293 41.26 -9.17 9.51
C GLU A 293 41.16 -7.69 9.10
N GLU A 294 42.30 -7.13 8.73
CA GLU A 294 42.46 -5.68 8.50
C GLU A 294 41.61 -5.16 7.33
N HIS A 295 41.51 -5.93 6.24
CA HIS A 295 40.70 -5.53 5.09
C HIS A 295 39.20 -5.52 5.40
N VAL A 296 38.71 -6.42 6.27
CA VAL A 296 37.32 -6.43 6.74
C VAL A 296 37.06 -5.24 7.65
N LYS A 297 37.97 -4.96 8.59
CA LYS A 297 37.90 -3.78 9.46
C LYS A 297 37.86 -2.48 8.66
N LYS A 298 38.71 -2.38 7.64
CA LYS A 298 38.73 -1.22 6.73
C LYS A 298 37.40 -1.05 6.01
N TYR A 299 36.81 -2.13 5.48
CA TYR A 299 35.50 -2.04 4.84
C TYR A 299 34.40 -1.63 5.82
N ILE A 300 34.40 -2.18 7.04
CA ILE A 300 33.47 -1.78 8.11
C ILE A 300 33.57 -0.28 8.40
N LYS A 301 34.80 0.22 8.57
CA LYS A 301 35.06 1.63 8.81
C LYS A 301 34.53 2.52 7.69
N THR A 302 34.66 2.12 6.41
CA THR A 302 34.04 2.89 5.30
C THR A 302 32.52 2.98 5.39
N GLY A 303 31.86 1.97 5.97
CA GLY A 303 30.43 2.01 6.24
C GLY A 303 30.08 2.98 7.36
N GLU A 304 30.88 3.01 8.42
CA GLU A 304 30.71 3.93 9.56
C GLU A 304 30.94 5.38 9.16
N ASP A 305 32.02 5.65 8.42
CA ASP A 305 32.35 6.98 7.89
C ASP A 305 31.26 7.47 6.91
N GLY A 306 30.63 6.55 6.19
CA GLY A 306 29.49 6.81 5.30
C GLY A 306 28.13 6.85 6.00
N GLU A 307 28.10 6.91 7.34
CA GLU A 307 26.90 6.92 8.18
C GLU A 307 25.92 5.78 7.91
N ILE A 308 26.39 4.65 7.37
CA ILE A 308 25.53 3.49 7.10
C ILE A 308 24.95 2.98 8.42
N ASN A 309 25.75 2.97 9.48
CA ASN A 309 25.34 2.64 10.85
C ASN A 309 24.22 3.55 11.41
N ARG A 310 24.01 4.75 10.87
CA ARG A 310 22.93 5.67 11.30
C ARG A 310 21.61 5.47 10.56
N LYS A 311 21.55 4.59 9.55
CA LYS A 311 20.30 4.32 8.83
C LYS A 311 19.28 3.65 9.74
N TYR A 312 18.01 4.03 9.59
CA TYR A 312 16.87 3.60 10.41
C TYR A 312 16.87 2.10 10.79
N LEU A 313 17.03 1.18 9.83
CA LEU A 313 17.00 -0.25 10.14
C LEU A 313 18.21 -0.71 10.96
N LEU A 314 19.35 -0.04 10.82
CA LEU A 314 20.59 -0.41 11.51
C LEU A 314 20.64 0.18 12.93
N THR A 315 19.99 1.33 13.13
CA THR A 315 19.77 1.93 14.46
C THR A 315 18.65 1.25 15.24
N SER A 316 17.59 0.78 14.57
CA SER A 316 16.40 0.21 15.22
C SER A 316 16.43 -1.31 15.38
N PHE A 317 17.15 -2.06 14.53
CA PHE A 317 17.15 -3.54 14.56
C PHE A 317 18.49 -4.17 14.95
N HIS A 318 19.40 -3.44 15.59
CA HIS A 318 20.70 -3.94 16.05
C HIS A 318 21.52 -4.58 14.90
N CYS A 319 22.33 -3.76 14.23
CA CYS A 319 23.34 -4.11 13.22
C CYS A 319 23.64 -5.60 13.02
N ILE A 320 23.52 -6.05 11.77
CA ILE A 320 23.93 -7.37 11.27
C ILE A 320 25.40 -7.71 11.63
N TYR A 321 26.25 -6.71 11.88
CA TYR A 321 27.64 -6.89 12.31
C TYR A 321 27.86 -6.99 13.82
N LEU A 322 26.91 -6.56 14.67
CA LEU A 322 27.22 -6.26 16.09
C LEU A 322 26.74 -7.31 17.10
N LYS A 323 25.63 -8.02 16.86
CA LYS A 323 25.27 -9.20 17.65
C LYS A 323 24.57 -10.21 16.77
N GLY A 324 24.94 -11.48 16.94
CA GLY A 324 24.47 -12.62 16.17
C GLY A 324 22.98 -12.59 15.90
N TYR A 325 22.58 -12.06 14.76
CA TYR A 325 21.23 -12.27 14.24
C TYR A 325 21.21 -13.67 13.64
N ALA A 326 21.05 -14.66 14.52
CA ALA A 326 20.42 -15.92 14.18
C ALA A 326 18.93 -15.62 13.97
N ALA A 327 18.58 -14.89 12.90
CA ALA A 327 17.25 -15.08 12.35
C ALA A 327 17.27 -16.54 11.92
N ASP A 328 16.55 -17.39 12.67
CA ASP A 328 16.28 -18.77 12.29
C ASP A 328 16.13 -18.80 10.78
N ARG A 329 17.07 -19.52 10.15
CA ARG A 329 17.11 -19.64 8.69
C ARG A 329 15.69 -19.91 8.24
N SER A 330 15.21 -19.10 7.32
CA SER A 330 13.97 -19.43 6.63
C SER A 330 14.32 -20.55 5.68
N ASP A 331 14.45 -21.77 6.18
CA ASP A 331 14.55 -22.96 5.36
C ASP A 331 13.19 -23.10 4.69
N ILE A 332 13.05 -22.53 3.48
CA ILE A 332 11.86 -22.73 2.67
C ILE A 332 12.02 -24.10 2.00
N PHE A 333 11.54 -25.14 2.67
CA PHE A 333 11.20 -26.39 2.02
C PHE A 333 9.67 -26.47 1.95
N LEU A 334 9.11 -26.29 0.76
CA LEU A 334 7.71 -26.60 0.52
C LEU A 334 7.59 -27.48 -0.72
N ARG A 335 7.55 -28.79 -0.48
CA ARG A 335 7.07 -29.79 -1.43
C ARG A 335 5.70 -30.24 -0.96
N ILE A 336 4.65 -29.83 -1.67
CA ILE A 336 3.30 -30.39 -1.52
C ILE A 336 3.03 -31.14 -2.82
N PHE A 337 2.75 -32.44 -2.71
CA PHE A 337 2.34 -33.31 -3.80
C PHE A 337 0.93 -32.98 -4.27
#